data_AF-A0A971ESJ3-F1
#
_entry.id   AF-A0A971ESJ3-F1
#
_cell.length_a   1.000
_cell.length_b   1.000
_cell.length_c   1.000
_cell.angle_alpha   90.00
_cell.angle_beta   90.00
_cell.angle_gamma   90.00
#
_symmetry.space_group_name_H-M   'P 1'
#
loop_
_entity.id
_entity.type
_entity.pdbx_description
1 polymer ?
#
loop_
_entity_poly.entity_id
_entity_poly.type
_entity_poly.pdbx_seq_one_letter_code
_entity_poly.pdbx_strand_id
1 'polypeptide(L)'
;MKVNAKPNEISYQLGRRVAALRQGAGMCQEDLAAILGLGQPSSISNREQGITDFTPRELAQVSQHFGVTLDYLVLGKEEADTSSSAARIAQQIFHLAQQCTLDRLVMLLHLAQTAADASRMEKKDTPEQSPKAQEIP
;
A
#
# COMPACT_ATOMS: atom_id res chain seq x y z
N MET A 1 -50.73 10.85 -10.83
CA MET A 1 -50.21 9.56 -11.34
C MET A 1 -48.86 9.32 -10.69
N LYS A 2 -48.69 8.24 -9.91
CA LYS A 2 -47.37 7.85 -9.39
C LYS A 2 -46.72 6.98 -10.45
N VAL A 3 -45.74 7.54 -11.16
CA VAL A 3 -44.92 6.77 -12.11
C VAL A 3 -44.05 5.84 -11.28
N ASN A 4 -44.50 4.58 -11.13
CA ASN A 4 -43.74 3.56 -10.41
C ASN A 4 -42.75 2.94 -11.41
N ALA A 5 -41.69 3.67 -11.74
CA ALA A 5 -40.58 3.14 -12.51
C ALA A 5 -39.80 2.19 -11.60
N LYS A 6 -39.59 0.93 -12.03
CA LYS A 6 -38.68 0.00 -11.36
C LYS A 6 -37.33 0.71 -11.20
N PRO A 7 -36.75 0.77 -9.98
CA PRO A 7 -35.44 1.37 -9.78
C PRO A 7 -34.43 0.70 -10.70
N ASN A 8 -33.58 1.50 -11.35
CA ASN A 8 -32.44 0.97 -12.09
C ASN A 8 -31.53 0.26 -11.07
N GLU A 9 -31.26 -1.03 -11.28
CA GLU A 9 -30.46 -1.85 -10.36
C GLU A 9 -29.09 -1.20 -10.08
N ILE A 10 -28.47 -0.60 -11.10
CA ILE A 10 -27.18 0.10 -10.96
C ILE A 10 -27.33 1.29 -10.00
N SER A 11 -28.35 2.12 -10.21
CA SER A 11 -28.63 3.30 -9.41
C SER A 11 -28.99 2.94 -7.97
N TYR A 12 -29.74 1.85 -7.79
CA TYR A 12 -30.07 1.32 -6.47
C TYR A 12 -28.80 0.91 -5.72
N GLN A 13 -27.95 0.06 -6.31
CA GLN A 13 -26.71 -0.40 -5.67
C GLN A 13 -25.75 0.74 -5.34
N LEU A 14 -25.60 1.70 -6.25
CA LEU A 14 -24.84 2.92 -6.00
C LEU A 14 -25.44 3.70 -4.82
N GLY A 15 -26.75 3.93 -4.82
CA GLY A 15 -27.46 4.59 -3.74
C GLY A 15 -27.27 3.90 -2.38
N ARG A 16 -27.26 2.56 -2.35
CA ARG A 16 -26.98 1.78 -1.14
C ARG A 16 -25.56 1.98 -0.62
N ARG A 17 -24.56 2.04 -1.49
CA ARG A 17 -23.17 2.33 -1.10
C ARG A 17 -23.04 3.73 -0.50
N VAL A 18 -23.65 4.74 -1.12
CA VAL A 18 -23.66 6.10 -0.58
C VAL A 18 -24.35 6.16 0.79
N ALA A 19 -25.48 5.46 0.94
CA ALA A 19 -26.19 5.36 2.22
C ALA A 19 -25.31 4.72 3.31
N ALA A 20 -24.57 3.66 2.98
CA ALA A 20 -23.67 2.98 3.90
C ALA A 20 -22.52 3.90 4.34
N LEU A 21 -21.89 4.63 3.41
CA LEU A 21 -20.84 5.61 3.73
C LEU A 21 -21.36 6.70 4.68
N ARG A 22 -22.51 7.29 4.35
CA ARG A 22 -23.17 8.33 5.16
C ARG A 22 -23.48 7.83 6.57
N GLN A 23 -24.06 6.64 6.68
CA GLN A 23 -24.40 6.04 7.98
C GLN A 23 -23.14 5.67 8.78
N GLY A 24 -22.10 5.16 8.13
CA GLY A 24 -20.80 4.87 8.76
C GLY A 24 -20.12 6.13 9.30
N ALA A 25 -20.36 7.28 8.68
CA ALA A 25 -19.91 8.59 9.17
C ALA A 25 -20.86 9.23 10.22
N GLY A 26 -21.95 8.56 10.61
CA GLY A 26 -22.91 9.07 11.60
C GLY A 26 -23.80 10.22 11.11
N MET A 27 -23.92 10.40 9.79
CA MET A 27 -24.62 11.54 9.18
C MET A 27 -26.08 11.22 8.87
N CYS A 28 -26.96 12.21 8.99
CA CYS A 28 -28.35 12.14 8.49
C CYS A 28 -28.45 12.54 7.01
N GLN A 29 -29.62 12.35 6.39
CA GLN A 29 -29.81 12.63 4.95
C GLN A 29 -29.72 14.13 4.66
N GLU A 30 -30.12 14.96 5.62
CA GLU A 30 -30.00 16.42 5.62
C GLU A 30 -28.53 16.85 5.51
N ASP A 31 -27.63 16.22 6.25
CA ASP A 31 -26.20 16.54 6.26
C ASP A 31 -25.58 16.29 4.88
N LEU A 32 -25.87 15.12 4.28
CA LEU A 32 -25.37 14.81 2.94
C LEU A 32 -26.00 15.72 1.87
N ALA A 33 -27.28 16.09 2.02
CA ALA A 33 -27.92 17.03 1.12
C ALA A 33 -27.20 18.38 1.13
N ALA A 34 -26.83 18.89 2.32
CA ALA A 34 -26.08 20.14 2.45
C ALA A 34 -24.71 20.07 1.76
N ILE A 35 -23.97 18.97 1.90
CA ILE A 35 -22.67 18.76 1.25
C ILE A 35 -22.79 18.74 -0.28
N LEU A 36 -23.85 18.13 -0.79
CA LEU A 36 -24.11 18.05 -2.24
C LEU A 36 -24.78 19.32 -2.79
N GLY A 37 -25.08 20.32 -1.95
CA GLY A 37 -25.79 21.53 -2.35
C GLY A 37 -27.23 21.28 -2.77
N LEU A 38 -27.84 20.21 -2.24
CA LEU A 38 -29.23 19.84 -2.48
C LEU A 38 -30.12 20.48 -1.42
N GLY A 39 -31.14 21.21 -1.85
CA GLY A 39 -31.98 21.99 -0.94
C GLY A 39 -32.98 21.17 -0.11
N GLN A 40 -33.11 19.86 -0.34
CA GLN A 40 -34.11 19.01 0.33
C GLN A 40 -33.56 17.61 0.64
N PRO A 41 -33.75 17.08 1.88
CA PRO A 41 -33.27 15.75 2.28
C PRO A 41 -33.91 14.59 1.49
N SER A 42 -35.16 14.77 1.04
CA SER A 42 -35.87 13.81 0.19
C SER A 42 -35.14 13.52 -1.13
N SER A 43 -34.30 14.45 -1.60
CA SER A 43 -33.44 14.26 -2.78
C SER A 43 -32.41 13.15 -2.55
N ILE A 44 -31.84 13.09 -1.34
CA ILE A 44 -30.90 12.04 -0.94
C ILE A 44 -31.65 10.71 -0.78
N SER A 45 -32.83 10.72 -0.17
CA SER A 45 -33.64 9.50 -0.03
C SER A 45 -33.97 8.85 -1.39
N ASN A 46 -34.38 9.64 -2.38
CA ASN A 46 -34.66 9.15 -3.73
C ASN A 46 -33.40 8.58 -4.41
N ARG A 47 -32.25 9.22 -4.20
CA ARG A 47 -30.94 8.78 -4.70
C ARG A 47 -30.48 7.47 -4.08
N GLU A 48 -30.58 7.36 -2.76
CA GLU A 48 -30.24 6.15 -2.00
C GLU A 48 -31.15 4.95 -2.34
N GLN A 49 -32.35 5.23 -2.84
CA GLN A 49 -33.32 4.24 -3.32
C GLN A 49 -33.23 3.97 -4.83
N GLY A 50 -32.30 4.61 -5.56
CA GLY A 50 -32.16 4.44 -7.01
C GLY A 50 -33.35 4.96 -7.83
N ILE A 51 -34.20 5.80 -7.24
CA ILE A 51 -35.33 6.47 -7.91
C ILE A 51 -34.81 7.62 -8.78
N THR A 52 -33.73 8.28 -8.35
CA THR A 52 -33.10 9.39 -9.08
C THR A 52 -31.58 9.24 -9.09
N ASP A 53 -30.97 9.28 -10.27
CA ASP A 53 -29.53 9.08 -10.42
C ASP A 53 -28.71 10.24 -9.87
N PHE A 54 -27.57 9.94 -9.26
CA PHE A 54 -26.56 10.93 -8.97
C PHE A 54 -25.95 11.45 -10.28
N THR A 55 -25.79 12.76 -10.37
CA THR A 55 -25.01 13.40 -11.42
C THR A 55 -23.51 13.12 -11.23
N PRO A 56 -22.70 13.21 -12.29
CA PRO A 56 -21.25 13.07 -12.17
C PRO A 56 -20.61 14.03 -11.16
N ARG A 57 -21.16 15.25 -11.03
CA ARG A 57 -20.68 16.25 -10.05
C ARG A 57 -20.95 15.79 -8.63
N GLU A 58 -22.17 15.33 -8.34
CA GLU A 58 -22.51 14.82 -7.01
C GLU A 58 -21.66 13.59 -6.65
N LEU A 59 -21.43 12.68 -7.60
CA LEU A 59 -20.55 11.52 -7.38
C LEU A 59 -19.11 11.92 -7.05
N ALA A 60 -18.56 12.92 -7.73
CA ALA A 60 -17.24 13.44 -7.43
C ALA A 60 -17.18 14.06 -6.01
N GLN A 61 -18.23 14.78 -5.60
CA GLN A 61 -18.33 15.33 -4.24
C GLN A 61 -18.43 14.24 -3.17
N VAL A 62 -19.23 13.20 -3.39
CA VAL A 62 -19.33 12.03 -2.51
C VAL A 62 -17.95 11.34 -2.40
N SER A 63 -17.30 11.10 -3.53
CA SER A 63 -15.96 10.48 -3.59
C SER A 63 -14.93 11.27 -2.78
N GLN A 64 -14.88 12.59 -2.97
CA GLN A 64 -13.96 13.46 -2.22
C GLN A 64 -14.29 13.52 -0.73
N HIS A 65 -15.57 13.63 -0.37
CA HIS A 65 -16.00 13.77 1.01
C HIS A 65 -15.69 12.51 1.84
N PHE A 66 -15.95 11.32 1.29
CA PHE A 66 -15.74 10.05 1.98
C PHE A 66 -14.39 9.40 1.70
N GLY A 67 -13.54 10.00 0.84
CA GLY A 67 -12.22 9.46 0.50
C GLY A 67 -12.27 8.14 -0.26
N VAL A 68 -13.30 7.91 -1.08
CA VAL A 68 -13.50 6.68 -1.86
C VAL A 68 -13.36 6.94 -3.36
N THR A 69 -13.11 5.90 -4.16
CA THR A 69 -13.02 6.05 -5.63
C THR A 69 -14.40 6.06 -6.30
N LEU A 70 -14.48 6.66 -7.49
CA LEU A 70 -15.68 6.57 -8.32
C LEU A 70 -15.98 5.13 -8.76
N ASP A 71 -14.95 4.31 -8.98
CA ASP A 71 -15.07 2.88 -9.30
C ASP A 71 -15.77 2.12 -8.18
N TYR A 72 -15.43 2.39 -6.91
CA TYR A 72 -16.15 1.86 -5.77
C TYR A 72 -17.63 2.30 -5.78
N LEU A 73 -17.89 3.59 -5.97
CA LEU A 73 -19.26 4.11 -5.93
C LEU A 73 -20.14 3.53 -7.05
N VAL A 74 -19.63 3.43 -8.27
CA VAL A 74 -20.40 3.02 -9.45
C VAL A 74 -20.42 1.51 -9.64
N LEU A 75 -19.26 0.85 -9.52
CA LEU A 75 -19.09 -0.57 -9.83
C LEU A 75 -19.06 -1.46 -8.57
N GLY A 76 -18.91 -0.88 -7.38
CA GLY A 76 -18.74 -1.65 -6.15
C GLY A 76 -17.38 -2.35 -6.05
N LYS A 77 -16.40 -1.93 -6.86
CA LYS A 77 -15.03 -2.44 -6.77
C LYS A 77 -14.36 -1.77 -5.58
N GLU A 78 -14.13 -2.53 -4.52
CA GLU A 78 -13.19 -2.11 -3.50
C GLU A 78 -11.81 -2.04 -4.15
N GLU A 79 -11.14 -0.89 -4.04
CA GLU A 79 -9.72 -0.82 -4.38
C GLU A 79 -9.02 -1.85 -3.50
N ALA A 80 -8.51 -2.93 -4.10
CA ALA A 80 -7.64 -3.84 -3.39
C ALA A 80 -6.47 -3.00 -2.85
N ASP A 81 -6.35 -2.90 -1.52
CA ASP A 81 -5.38 -2.12 -0.74
C ASP A 81 -3.93 -2.23 -1.24
N THR A 82 -3.64 -1.63 -2.40
CA THR A 82 -2.33 -1.61 -3.05
C THR A 82 -1.76 -0.19 -3.04
N SER A 83 -2.54 0.76 -2.50
CA SER A 83 -2.20 2.18 -2.41
C SER A 83 -2.20 2.71 -0.98
N SER A 84 -2.18 1.83 0.04
CA SER A 84 -1.75 2.29 1.35
C SER A 84 -0.31 2.79 1.21
N SER A 85 -0.12 4.10 1.31
CA SER A 85 1.20 4.72 1.33
C SER A 85 2.13 4.00 2.33
N ALA A 86 1.56 3.44 3.41
CA ALA A 86 2.29 2.62 4.38
C ALA A 86 2.81 1.30 3.80
N ALA A 87 2.08 0.63 2.90
CA ALA A 87 2.54 -0.60 2.24
C ALA A 87 3.71 -0.32 1.29
N ARG A 88 3.64 0.79 0.52
CA ARG A 88 4.76 1.23 -0.33
C ARG A 88 5.97 1.63 0.49
N ILE A 89 5.76 2.36 1.59
CA ILE A 89 6.84 2.73 2.53
C ILE A 89 7.47 1.47 3.14
N ALA A 90 6.67 0.49 3.57
CA ALA A 90 7.17 -0.77 4.11
C ALA A 90 8.00 -1.56 3.08
N GLN A 91 7.54 -1.61 1.82
CA GLN A 91 8.29 -2.23 0.73
C GLN A 91 9.62 -1.50 0.45
N GLN A 92 9.62 -0.16 0.46
CA GLN A 92 10.85 0.62 0.29
C GLN A 92 11.81 0.42 1.47
N ILE A 93 11.34 0.49 2.72
CA ILE A 93 12.17 0.23 3.92
C ILE A 93 12.81 -1.15 3.84
N PHE A 94 12.03 -2.17 3.46
CA PHE A 94 12.53 -3.53 3.31
C PHE A 94 13.63 -3.63 2.25
N HIS A 95 13.46 -2.97 1.10
CA HIS A 95 14.46 -2.96 0.03
C HIS A 95 15.76 -2.25 0.45
N LEU A 96 15.66 -1.07 1.09
CA LEU A 96 16.83 -0.36 1.60
C LEU A 96 17.56 -1.15 2.69
N ALA A 97 16.83 -1.83 3.58
CA ALA A 97 17.43 -2.66 4.63
C ALA A 97 18.22 -3.86 4.08
N GLN A 98 17.78 -4.45 2.96
CA GLN A 98 18.51 -5.53 2.29
C GLN A 98 19.78 -5.06 1.59
N GLN A 99 19.81 -3.82 1.08
CA GLN A 99 21.01 -3.28 0.42
C GLN A 99 22.17 -3.08 1.42
N CYS A 100 21.88 -2.65 2.65
CA CYS A 100 22.92 -2.46 3.68
C CYS A 100 23.60 -3.75 4.15
N THR A 101 22.99 -4.94 3.99
CA THR A 101 23.59 -6.21 4.43
C THR A 101 24.52 -6.80 3.38
N LEU A 102 24.22 -6.63 2.09
CA LEU A 102 25.06 -7.09 0.98
C LEU A 102 26.42 -6.40 0.98
N ASP A 103 26.46 -5.07 1.08
CA ASP A 103 27.72 -4.31 1.09
C ASP A 103 28.65 -4.73 2.25
N ARG A 104 28.06 -5.00 3.42
CA ARG A 104 28.81 -5.46 4.60
C ARG A 104 29.35 -6.88 4.44
N LEU A 105 28.60 -7.79 3.81
CA LEU A 105 29.05 -9.15 3.52
C LEU A 105 30.17 -9.16 2.47
N VAL A 106 30.06 -8.33 1.43
CA VAL A 106 31.11 -8.16 0.42
C VAL A 106 32.38 -7.62 1.05
N MET A 107 32.27 -6.61 1.91
CA MET A 107 33.40 -6.05 2.65
C MET A 107 34.09 -7.10 3.54
N LEU A 108 33.32 -7.89 4.30
CA LEU A 108 33.88 -8.95 5.15
C LEU A 108 34.56 -10.06 4.33
N LEU A 109 33.99 -10.43 3.17
CA LEU A 109 34.59 -11.40 2.27
C LEU A 109 35.94 -10.89 1.72
N HIS A 110 36.01 -9.62 1.32
CA HIS A 110 37.24 -8.99 0.84
C HIS A 110 38.33 -8.94 1.92
N LEU A 111 37.95 -8.62 3.16
CA LEU A 111 38.84 -8.63 4.33
C LEU A 111 39.37 -10.04 4.63
N ALA A 112 38.52 -11.06 4.55
CA ALA A 112 38.94 -12.45 4.75
C ALA A 112 39.88 -12.93 3.64
N GLN A 113 39.63 -12.56 2.38
CA GLN A 113 40.49 -12.90 1.24
C GLN A 113 41.87 -12.26 1.37
N THR A 114 41.92 -10.96 1.65
CA THR A 114 43.19 -10.23 1.83
C THR A 114 44.01 -10.74 3.02
N ALA A 115 43.38 -11.08 4.14
CA ALA A 115 44.05 -11.71 5.29
C ALA A 115 44.58 -13.12 4.97
N ALA A 116 43.82 -13.91 4.19
CA ALA A 116 44.25 -15.24 3.75
C ALA A 116 45.45 -15.16 2.78
N ASP A 117 45.47 -14.17 1.89
CA ASP A 117 46.58 -13.94 0.96
C ASP A 117 47.85 -13.49 1.71
N ALA A 118 47.72 -12.60 2.71
CA ALA A 118 48.82 -12.20 3.58
C ALA A 118 49.40 -13.40 4.38
N SER A 119 48.53 -14.25 4.94
CA SER A 119 48.93 -15.46 5.67
C SER A 119 49.62 -16.51 4.79
N ARG A 120 49.32 -16.53 3.48
CA ARG A 120 50.00 -17.38 2.49
C ARG A 120 51.41 -16.89 2.16
N MET A 121 51.64 -15.58 2.21
CA MET A 121 52.98 -15.02 1.96
C MET A 121 53.93 -15.32 3.12
N GLU A 122 53.47 -15.21 4.37
CA GLU A 122 54.32 -15.49 5.55
C GLU A 122 54.75 -16.96 5.68
N LYS A 123 53.92 -17.91 5.24
CA LYS A 123 54.27 -19.35 5.27
C LYS A 123 55.30 -19.78 4.23
N LYS A 124 55.63 -18.92 3.25
CA LYS A 124 56.57 -19.26 2.17
C LYS A 124 58.03 -18.95 2.53
N ASP A 125 58.27 -18.18 3.59
CA ASP A 125 59.59 -17.66 3.96
C ASP A 125 60.22 -18.31 5.21
N THR A 126 59.70 -19.42 5.73
CA THR A 126 60.37 -20.12 6.86
C THR A 126 61.50 -21.03 6.33
N PRO A 127 62.79 -20.75 6.62
CA PRO A 127 63.88 -21.63 6.20
C PRO A 127 63.84 -22.90 7.05
N GLU A 128 63.75 -24.04 6.37
CA GLU A 128 63.82 -25.38 6.93
C GLU A 128 65.19 -25.61 7.58
N GLN A 129 65.31 -25.34 8.89
CA GLN A 129 66.49 -25.71 9.67
C GLN A 129 66.52 -27.23 9.84
N SER A 130 67.33 -27.90 9.00
CA SER A 130 67.67 -29.32 9.13
C SER A 130 68.47 -29.60 10.40
N PRO A 131 68.11 -30.61 11.21
CA PRO A 131 68.90 -31.00 12.38
C PRO A 131 69.74 -32.25 12.08
N LYS A 132 71.08 -32.15 12.11
CA LYS A 132 72.00 -33.27 12.38
C LYS A 132 73.22 -32.73 13.11
N ALA A 133 73.27 -32.85 14.44
CA ALA A 133 73.75 -34.01 15.21
C ALA A 133 75.29 -34.04 15.33
N GLN A 134 75.71 -34.05 16.60
CA GLN A 134 77.07 -34.19 17.16
C GLN A 134 77.78 -35.45 16.59
N GLU A 135 79.11 -35.65 16.65
CA GLU A 135 80.01 -35.64 17.81
C GLU A 135 81.50 -35.55 17.39
N ILE A 136 82.29 -35.12 18.38
CA ILE A 136 83.76 -35.01 18.48
C ILE A 136 84.36 -36.43 18.74
N PRO A 137 85.67 -36.72 18.55
CA PRO A 137 86.79 -36.10 19.29
C PRO A 137 87.85 -35.40 18.41
#